data_AF-A0A6N4AMR9-F1
#
_entry.id   AF-A0A6N4AMR9-F1
#
_cell.length_a   1.000
_cell.length_b   1.000
_cell.length_c   1.000
_cell.angle_alpha   90.00
_cell.angle_beta   90.00
_cell.angle_gamma   90.00
#
_symmetry.space_group_name_H-M   'P 1'
#
loop_
_entity.id
_entity.type
_entity.pdbx_description
1 polymer ?
#
loop_
_entity_poly.entity_id
_entity_poly.type
_entity_poly.pdbx_seq_one_letter_code
_entity_poly.pdbx_strand_id
1 'polypeptide(L)'
;MLDSDPENAQAYLYKLMAKMEVKKVEKLKGKTNPFDKEETYQKIMRFADEDLKNKLNGYIKFINDRNEKANLEKSEKIYQQTMYQLQFAEVPDDYLKINDMLNSIRDYKDSQEKMAMCLDNIKEYYYCIANEKQNSKNYADWKEAFNMYQNMLDYKESGSRSEACEKKIQSYNRRKDRTRHIFILIAIIFGIGWIGFMILAATGQLEGVRVNFLCSAVMSHLTSLGG
;
A
#
# COMPACT_ATOMS: atom_id res chain seq x y z
N MET A 1 38.94 52.52 6.60
CA MET A 1 38.51 51.29 7.30
C MET A 1 37.54 51.72 8.37
N LEU A 2 36.22 51.60 8.14
CA LEU A 2 35.20 51.85 9.14
C LEU A 2 34.79 50.49 9.72
N ASP A 3 35.61 49.97 10.62
CA ASP A 3 35.18 48.91 11.52
C ASP A 3 34.71 49.62 12.79
N SER A 4 33.41 49.82 12.90
CA SER A 4 32.78 50.47 14.04
C SER A 4 31.55 49.67 14.42
N ASP A 5 31.72 48.35 14.57
CA ASP A 5 30.80 47.62 15.44
C ASP A 5 31.09 48.12 16.87
N PRO A 6 30.17 48.86 17.51
CA PRO A 6 30.40 49.32 18.87
C PRO A 6 30.57 48.10 19.79
N GLU A 7 31.66 48.05 20.56
CA GLU A 7 31.95 46.96 21.52
C GLU A 7 31.08 47.06 22.79
N ASN A 8 29.78 47.35 22.64
CA ASN A 8 28.86 47.56 23.74
C ASN A 8 27.81 46.45 23.79
N ALA A 9 28.08 45.42 24.60
CA ALA A 9 27.19 44.29 24.85
C ALA A 9 25.79 44.72 25.33
N GLN A 10 25.70 45.78 26.14
CA GLN A 10 24.42 46.25 26.69
C GLN A 10 23.53 46.86 25.60
N ALA A 11 24.11 47.60 24.65
CA ALA A 11 23.37 48.12 23.50
C ALA A 11 22.83 46.98 22.62
N TYR A 12 23.64 45.95 22.37
CA TYR A 12 23.19 44.75 21.66
C TYR A 12 22.11 44.00 22.45
N LEU A 13 22.21 43.92 23.77
CA LEU A 13 21.17 43.33 24.61
C LEU A 13 19.84 44.07 24.48
N TYR A 14 19.82 45.40 24.54
CA TYR A 14 18.60 46.18 24.31
C TYR A 14 18.05 46.00 22.91
N LYS A 15 18.91 45.94 21.89
CA LYS A 15 18.51 45.64 20.50
C LYS A 15 17.89 44.25 20.38
N LEU A 16 18.46 43.24 21.04
CA LEU A 16 17.91 41.89 21.09
C LEU A 16 16.55 41.89 21.81
N MET A 17 16.44 42.58 22.94
CA MET A 17 15.18 42.70 23.67
C MET A 17 14.08 43.38 22.85
N ALA A 18 14.42 44.43 22.10
CA ALA A 18 13.50 45.10 21.19
C ALA A 18 13.07 44.18 20.05
N LYS A 19 14.02 43.48 19.41
CA LYS A 19 13.73 42.51 18.34
C LYS A 19 12.87 41.34 18.82
N MET A 20 13.11 40.87 20.05
CA MET A 20 12.32 39.84 20.70
C MET A 20 11.08 40.42 21.37
N GLU A 21 10.77 41.70 21.27
CA GLU A 21 9.58 42.33 21.86
C GLU A 21 9.41 42.04 23.36
N VAL A 22 10.48 42.20 24.14
CA VAL A 22 10.46 42.05 25.60
C VAL A 22 10.96 43.30 26.31
N LYS A 23 10.28 43.67 27.41
CA LYS A 23 10.64 44.83 28.23
C LYS A 23 11.70 44.53 29.30
N LYS A 24 11.93 43.23 29.62
CA LYS A 24 12.87 42.77 30.65
C LYS A 24 13.66 41.57 30.14
N VAL A 25 14.95 41.50 30.46
CA VAL A 25 15.87 40.43 30.01
C VAL A 25 15.35 39.06 30.43
N GLU A 26 14.77 38.94 31.62
CA GLU A 26 14.23 37.68 32.17
C GLU A 26 13.09 37.11 31.33
N LYS A 27 12.38 37.95 30.56
CA LYS A 27 11.29 37.52 29.68
C LYS A 27 11.80 36.86 28.40
N LEU A 28 13.09 36.97 28.06
CA LEU A 28 13.70 36.23 26.96
C LEU A 28 13.55 34.71 27.16
N LYS A 29 13.67 34.23 28.41
CA LYS A 29 13.46 32.82 28.79
C LYS A 29 12.07 32.27 28.39
N GLY A 30 11.08 33.15 28.29
CA GLY A 30 9.69 32.79 27.95
C GLY A 30 9.41 32.72 26.45
N LYS A 31 10.41 32.92 25.58
CA LYS A 31 10.21 32.88 24.14
C LYS A 31 10.00 31.45 23.63
N THR A 32 9.16 31.33 22.61
CA THR A 32 8.81 30.04 22.00
C THR A 32 10.03 29.37 21.39
N ASN A 33 10.80 30.13 20.60
CA ASN A 33 12.00 29.65 19.92
C ASN A 33 13.25 30.22 20.58
N PRO A 34 14.37 29.47 20.57
CA PRO A 34 15.65 30.00 21.00
C PRO A 34 16.10 31.11 20.02
N PHE A 35 16.83 32.08 20.56
CA PHE A 35 17.31 33.27 19.83
C PHE A 35 18.83 33.25 19.61
N ASP A 36 19.46 32.08 19.80
CA ASP A 36 20.89 31.85 19.63
C ASP A 36 21.37 32.05 18.19
N LYS A 37 20.47 31.90 17.20
CA LYS A 37 20.75 32.16 15.78
C LYS A 37 20.73 33.65 15.42
N GLU A 38 20.33 34.53 16.33
CA GLU A 38 20.27 35.95 16.07
C GLU A 38 21.68 36.56 16.00
N GLU A 39 21.98 37.33 14.95
CA GLU A 39 23.28 38.02 14.83
C GLU A 39 23.56 38.91 16.05
N THR A 40 22.52 39.55 16.59
CA THR A 40 22.63 40.39 17.78
C THR A 40 23.02 39.56 19.02
N TYR A 41 22.55 38.32 19.13
CA TYR A 41 22.99 37.40 20.18
C TYR A 41 24.49 37.08 20.04
N GLN A 42 24.95 36.79 18.83
CA GLN A 42 26.36 36.49 18.56
C GLN A 42 27.28 37.66 18.92
N LYS A 43 26.85 38.91 18.67
CA LYS A 43 27.58 40.10 19.10
C LYS A 43 27.62 40.23 20.63
N ILE A 44 26.53 39.93 21.34
CA ILE A 44 26.54 39.87 22.82
C ILE A 44 27.55 38.82 23.28
N MET A 45 27.58 37.62 22.67
CA MET A 45 28.54 36.58 23.04
C MET A 45 30.01 36.98 22.84
N ARG A 46 30.30 37.91 21.92
CA ARG A 46 31.66 38.44 21.69
C ARG A 46 32.08 39.47 22.74
N PHE A 47 31.19 40.38 23.11
CA PHE A 47 31.55 41.59 23.89
C PHE A 47 31.06 41.59 25.34
N ALA A 48 30.16 40.67 25.72
CA ALA A 48 29.62 40.62 27.08
C ALA A 48 30.63 40.06 28.10
N ASP A 49 30.40 40.35 29.37
CA ASP A 49 31.02 39.63 30.48
C ASP A 49 30.47 38.18 30.58
N GLU A 50 31.16 37.35 31.36
CA GLU A 50 30.78 35.95 31.55
C GLU A 50 29.42 35.81 32.23
N ASP A 51 29.03 36.73 33.12
CA ASP A 51 27.76 36.67 33.83
C ASP A 51 26.57 36.82 32.86
N LEU A 52 26.63 37.78 31.95
CA LEU A 52 25.61 37.99 30.93
C LEU A 52 25.60 36.86 29.90
N LYS A 53 26.76 36.36 29.48
CA LYS A 53 26.83 35.17 28.60
C LYS A 53 26.17 33.96 29.25
N ASN A 54 26.52 33.66 30.50
CA ASN A 54 25.97 32.54 31.25
C ASN A 54 24.46 32.67 31.45
N LYS A 55 23.97 33.88 31.74
CA LYS A 55 22.53 34.15 31.87
C LYS A 55 21.76 33.87 30.58
N LEU A 56 22.25 34.37 29.45
CA LEU A 56 21.58 34.19 28.15
C LEU A 56 21.70 32.74 27.63
N ASN A 57 22.87 32.11 27.74
CA ASN A 57 23.05 30.68 27.45
C ASN A 57 22.10 29.82 28.30
N GLY A 58 21.93 30.15 29.59
CA GLY A 58 20.97 29.48 30.47
C GLY A 58 19.51 29.63 30.01
N TYR A 59 19.14 30.76 29.40
CA TYR A 59 17.82 30.94 28.80
C TYR A 59 17.63 30.12 27.54
N ILE A 60 18.63 30.07 26.65
CA ILE A 60 18.59 29.22 25.45
C ILE A 60 18.43 27.75 25.85
N LYS A 61 19.24 27.27 26.81
CA LYS A 61 19.13 25.91 27.34
C LYS A 61 17.73 25.61 27.86
N PHE A 62 17.18 26.49 28.70
CA PHE A 62 15.82 26.30 29.23
C PHE A 62 14.75 26.26 28.12
N ILE A 63 14.85 27.11 27.10
CA ILE A 63 13.90 27.12 25.98
C ILE A 63 13.99 25.81 25.20
N ASN A 64 15.20 25.34 24.93
CA ASN A 64 15.44 24.07 24.24
C ASN A 64 14.90 22.89 25.05
N ASP A 65 15.25 22.77 26.33
CA ASP A 65 14.77 21.71 27.22
C ASP A 65 13.22 21.69 27.29
N ARG A 66 12.60 22.88 27.39
CA ARG A 66 11.13 23.02 27.39
C ARG A 66 10.51 22.56 26.07
N ASN A 67 11.08 22.96 24.94
CA ASN A 67 10.57 22.61 23.62
C ASN A 67 10.75 21.12 23.31
N GLU A 68 11.91 20.56 23.67
CA GLU A 68 12.18 19.13 23.54
C GLU A 68 11.19 18.31 24.36
N LYS A 69 10.97 18.69 25.63
CA LYS A 69 9.97 18.04 26.48
C LYS A 69 8.56 18.09 25.86
N ALA A 70 8.14 19.26 25.36
CA ALA A 70 6.83 19.41 24.73
C ALA A 70 6.70 18.56 23.45
N ASN A 71 7.77 18.46 22.65
CA ASN A 71 7.81 17.61 21.47
C ASN A 71 7.73 16.12 21.85
N LEU A 72 8.48 15.69 22.87
CA LEU A 72 8.41 14.32 23.38
C LEU A 72 7.02 13.96 23.89
N GLU A 73 6.37 14.84 24.65
CA GLU A 73 4.99 14.65 25.12
C GLU A 73 3.99 14.56 23.96
N LYS A 74 4.16 15.37 22.91
CA LYS A 74 3.33 15.30 21.70
C LYS A 74 3.54 13.98 20.96
N SER A 75 4.79 13.59 20.73
CA SER A 75 5.12 12.33 20.07
C SER A 75 4.60 11.13 20.84
N GLU A 76 4.69 11.14 22.18
CA GLU A 76 4.16 10.07 23.02
C GLU A 76 2.64 9.94 22.88
N LYS A 77 1.91 11.07 22.89
CA LYS A 77 0.45 11.05 22.69
C LYS A 77 0.06 10.45 21.34
N ILE A 78 0.74 10.86 20.27
CA ILE A 78 0.51 10.32 18.92
C ILE A 78 0.84 8.83 18.90
N TYR A 79 1.96 8.43 19.49
CA TYR A 79 2.38 7.03 19.54
C TYR A 79 1.35 6.16 20.26
N GLN A 80 0.91 6.54 21.47
CA GLN A 80 -0.08 5.77 22.23
C GLN A 80 -1.42 5.65 21.49
N GLN A 81 -1.89 6.75 20.90
CA GLN A 81 -3.11 6.74 20.09
C GLN A 81 -2.97 5.82 18.85
N THR A 82 -1.80 5.83 18.22
CA THR A 82 -1.51 5.02 17.05
C THR A 82 -1.41 3.53 17.41
N MET A 83 -0.77 3.19 18.53
CA MET A 83 -0.70 1.81 19.03
C MET A 83 -2.08 1.27 19.40
N TYR A 84 -2.93 2.09 19.99
CA TYR A 84 -4.33 1.73 20.23
C TYR A 84 -5.06 1.42 18.92
N GLN A 85 -4.93 2.26 17.89
CA GLN A 85 -5.54 1.98 16.57
C GLN A 85 -4.99 0.71 15.93
N LEU A 86 -3.68 0.48 16.06
CA LEU A 86 -3.02 -0.71 15.52
C LEU A 86 -3.55 -2.02 16.11
N GLN A 87 -4.01 -2.01 17.36
CA GLN A 87 -4.62 -3.19 17.99
C GLN A 87 -5.91 -3.63 17.29
N PHE A 88 -6.63 -2.72 16.63
CA PHE A 88 -7.93 -2.99 16.01
C PHE A 88 -7.89 -2.90 14.47
N ALA A 89 -6.70 -2.77 13.89
CA ALA A 89 -6.55 -2.70 12.44
C ALA A 89 -6.76 -4.08 11.82
N GLU A 90 -7.69 -4.18 10.88
CA GLU A 90 -8.03 -5.45 10.22
C GLU A 90 -7.86 -5.38 8.70
N VAL A 91 -8.01 -4.20 8.11
CA VAL A 91 -7.98 -4.01 6.66
C VAL A 91 -6.82 -3.12 6.22
N PRO A 92 -6.40 -3.20 4.94
CA PRO A 92 -5.27 -2.43 4.43
C PRO A 92 -5.34 -0.92 4.70
N ASP A 93 -6.53 -0.33 4.58
CA ASP A 93 -6.73 1.11 4.80
C ASP A 93 -6.42 1.53 6.25
N ASP A 94 -6.70 0.67 7.24
CA ASP A 94 -6.36 0.93 8.63
C ASP A 94 -4.84 1.00 8.80
N TYR A 95 -4.13 0.01 8.26
CA TYR A 95 -2.68 -0.08 8.33
C TYR A 95 -1.99 1.08 7.59
N LEU A 96 -2.54 1.54 6.45
CA LEU A 96 -2.05 2.71 5.74
C LEU A 96 -2.18 3.98 6.59
N LYS A 97 -3.36 4.19 7.19
CA LYS A 97 -3.60 5.33 8.08
C LYS A 97 -2.66 5.32 9.30
N ILE A 98 -2.45 4.14 9.90
CA ILE A 98 -1.51 3.96 11.01
C ILE A 98 -0.08 4.27 10.56
N ASN A 99 0.32 3.80 9.38
CA ASN A 99 1.64 4.05 8.82
C ASN A 99 1.90 5.56 8.64
N ASP A 100 0.90 6.32 8.19
CA ASP A 100 1.00 7.78 8.08
C ASP A 100 1.14 8.47 9.44
N MET A 101 0.39 8.01 10.45
CA MET A 101 0.52 8.52 11.82
C MET A 101 1.92 8.27 12.39
N LEU A 102 2.47 7.06 12.21
CA LEU A 102 3.82 6.71 12.64
C LEU A 102 4.89 7.50 11.89
N ASN A 103 4.70 7.76 10.60
CA ASN A 103 5.63 8.55 9.80
C ASN A 103 5.76 10.00 10.34
N SER A 104 4.69 10.56 10.93
CA SER A 104 4.76 11.89 11.58
C SER A 104 5.66 11.92 12.82
N ILE A 105 5.98 10.75 13.38
CA ILE A 105 6.85 10.54 14.54
C ILE A 105 7.94 9.51 14.23
N ARG A 106 8.44 9.48 12.99
CA ARG A 106 9.31 8.40 12.46
C ARG A 106 10.52 8.08 13.33
N ASP A 107 11.12 9.09 13.95
CA ASP A 107 12.33 8.92 14.77
C ASP A 107 12.03 8.66 16.26
N TYR A 108 10.75 8.46 16.61
CA TYR A 108 10.29 8.19 17.97
C TYR A 108 10.12 6.68 18.22
N LYS A 109 10.82 6.15 19.22
CA LYS A 109 10.74 4.72 19.63
C LYS A 109 10.96 3.77 18.42
N ASP A 110 10.13 2.75 18.30
CA ASP A 110 10.09 1.70 17.28
C ASP A 110 9.12 2.05 16.13
N SER A 111 8.82 3.33 15.90
CA SER A 111 7.85 3.74 14.87
C SER A 111 8.19 3.20 13.48
N GLN A 112 9.47 3.17 13.11
CA GLN A 112 9.91 2.61 11.82
C GLN A 112 9.67 1.09 11.72
N GLU A 113 9.89 0.36 12.81
CA GLU A 113 9.60 -1.08 12.87
C GLU A 113 8.09 -1.33 12.74
N LYS A 114 7.27 -0.55 13.46
CA LYS A 114 5.81 -0.64 13.37
C LYS A 114 5.28 -0.26 11.98
N MET A 115 5.92 0.68 11.30
CA MET A 115 5.61 1.00 9.89
C MET A 115 5.87 -0.20 8.98
N ALA A 116 7.04 -0.83 9.09
CA ALA A 116 7.36 -2.04 8.33
C ALA A 116 6.35 -3.17 8.61
N MET A 117 6.00 -3.37 9.87
CA MET A 117 4.97 -4.34 10.28
C MET A 117 3.60 -4.06 9.64
N CYS A 118 3.19 -2.79 9.52
CA CYS A 118 1.94 -2.43 8.85
C CYS A 118 1.96 -2.83 7.37
N LEU A 119 3.09 -2.62 6.67
CA LEU A 119 3.25 -3.04 5.28
C LEU A 119 3.19 -4.56 5.14
N ASP A 120 3.79 -5.31 6.06
CA ASP A 120 3.73 -6.77 6.06
C ASP A 120 2.30 -7.29 6.35
N ASN A 121 1.54 -6.64 7.23
CA ASN A 121 0.13 -6.98 7.47
C ASN A 121 -0.74 -6.71 6.24
N ILE A 122 -0.48 -5.64 5.48
CA ILE A 122 -1.16 -5.38 4.19
C ILE A 122 -0.86 -6.52 3.21
N LYS A 123 0.40 -6.95 3.11
CA LYS A 123 0.79 -8.08 2.26
C LYS A 123 0.12 -9.38 2.71
N GLU A 124 0.08 -9.66 4.02
CA GLU A 124 -0.61 -10.82 4.59
C GLU A 124 -2.10 -10.84 4.21
N TYR A 125 -2.79 -9.70 4.35
CA TYR A 125 -4.21 -9.56 4.03
C TYR A 125 -4.50 -9.98 2.58
N TYR A 126 -3.77 -9.40 1.63
CA TYR A 126 -3.96 -9.74 0.22
C TYR A 126 -3.49 -11.16 -0.10
N TYR A 127 -2.46 -11.67 0.59
CA TYR A 127 -2.01 -13.04 0.43
C TYR A 127 -3.09 -14.06 0.83
N CYS A 128 -3.80 -13.81 1.94
CA CYS A 128 -4.93 -14.61 2.38
C CYS A 128 -6.06 -14.63 1.35
N ILE A 129 -6.47 -13.46 0.84
CA ILE A 129 -7.49 -13.34 -0.20
C ILE A 129 -7.06 -14.08 -1.48
N ALA A 130 -5.80 -13.90 -1.89
CA ALA A 130 -5.26 -14.59 -3.06
C ALA A 130 -5.29 -16.11 -2.89
N ASN A 131 -5.03 -16.61 -1.69
CA ASN A 131 -5.07 -18.05 -1.39
C ASN A 131 -6.51 -18.60 -1.47
N GLU A 132 -7.49 -17.88 -0.93
CA GLU A 132 -8.90 -18.25 -1.07
C GLU A 132 -9.33 -18.29 -2.54
N LYS A 133 -8.99 -17.24 -3.30
CA LYS A 133 -9.29 -17.14 -4.73
C LYS A 133 -8.60 -18.22 -5.57
N GLN A 134 -7.35 -18.56 -5.25
CA GLN A 134 -6.61 -19.63 -5.91
C GLN A 134 -7.27 -21.00 -5.72
N ASN A 135 -7.92 -21.23 -4.58
CA ASN A 135 -8.60 -22.47 -4.25
C ASN A 135 -10.07 -22.53 -4.71
N SER A 136 -10.59 -21.43 -5.25
CA SER A 136 -11.90 -21.39 -5.89
C SER A 136 -11.96 -22.26 -7.16
N LYS A 137 -13.17 -22.46 -7.69
CA LYS A 137 -13.43 -23.14 -8.97
C LYS A 137 -13.68 -22.16 -10.13
N ASN A 138 -13.36 -20.89 -9.94
CA ASN A 138 -13.70 -19.82 -10.86
C ASN A 138 -12.45 -19.29 -11.57
N TYR A 139 -12.53 -19.18 -12.89
CA TYR A 139 -11.44 -18.66 -13.72
C TYR A 139 -11.09 -17.20 -13.41
N ALA A 140 -12.08 -16.36 -13.10
CA ALA A 140 -11.85 -14.95 -12.76
C ALA A 140 -11.05 -14.84 -11.45
N ASP A 141 -11.43 -15.61 -10.43
CA ASP A 141 -10.72 -15.64 -9.15
C ASP A 141 -9.27 -16.11 -9.30
N TRP A 142 -8.98 -17.10 -10.17
CA TRP A 142 -7.59 -17.50 -10.43
C TRP A 142 -6.74 -16.37 -11.04
N LYS A 143 -7.34 -15.54 -11.91
CA LYS A 143 -6.66 -14.38 -12.48
C LYS A 143 -6.41 -13.30 -11.43
N GLU A 144 -7.39 -13.04 -10.57
CA GLU A 144 -7.23 -12.10 -9.47
C GLU A 144 -6.15 -12.56 -8.49
N ALA A 145 -6.15 -13.84 -8.10
CA ALA A 145 -5.11 -14.42 -7.25
C ALA A 145 -3.72 -14.29 -7.88
N PHE A 146 -3.58 -14.57 -9.18
CA PHE A 146 -2.32 -14.38 -9.92
C PHE A 146 -1.82 -12.93 -9.81
N ASN A 147 -2.69 -11.95 -10.09
CA ASN A 147 -2.32 -10.53 -10.02
C ASN A 147 -1.95 -10.11 -8.59
N MET A 148 -2.68 -10.59 -7.59
CA MET A 148 -2.35 -10.33 -6.19
C MET A 148 -0.94 -10.84 -5.87
N TYR A 149 -0.64 -12.11 -6.18
CA TYR A 149 0.71 -12.67 -5.94
C TYR A 149 1.82 -11.94 -6.71
N GLN A 150 1.57 -11.50 -7.95
CA GLN A 150 2.52 -10.70 -8.72
C GLN A 150 2.86 -9.35 -8.07
N ASN A 151 1.89 -8.74 -7.38
CA ASN A 151 2.12 -7.48 -6.68
C ASN A 151 2.88 -7.64 -5.35
N MET A 152 3.17 -8.87 -4.92
CA MET A 152 3.83 -9.19 -3.66
C MET A 152 4.88 -10.30 -3.82
N LEU A 153 5.64 -10.30 -4.91
CA LEU A 153 6.62 -11.36 -5.24
C LEU A 153 7.69 -11.57 -4.15
N ASP A 154 8.02 -10.53 -3.40
CA ASP A 154 8.98 -10.55 -2.29
C ASP A 154 8.39 -11.15 -1.00
N TYR A 155 7.10 -11.47 -0.98
CA TYR A 155 6.37 -11.91 0.20
C TYR A 155 6.03 -13.40 0.16
N LYS A 156 6.51 -14.15 1.16
CA LYS A 156 6.26 -15.59 1.31
C LYS A 156 6.51 -16.37 0.01
N GLU A 157 5.58 -17.24 -0.38
CA GLU A 157 5.65 -18.11 -1.55
C GLU A 157 4.92 -17.51 -2.77
N SER A 158 4.73 -16.19 -2.80
CA SER A 158 3.90 -15.54 -3.83
C SER A 158 4.38 -15.85 -5.25
N GLY A 159 5.70 -15.90 -5.48
CA GLY A 159 6.26 -16.35 -6.77
C GLY A 159 5.76 -17.74 -7.20
N SER A 160 5.99 -18.76 -6.37
CA SER A 160 5.54 -20.13 -6.64
C SER A 160 4.03 -20.25 -6.81
N ARG A 161 3.25 -19.50 -6.02
CA ARG A 161 1.78 -19.50 -6.09
C ARG A 161 1.25 -18.80 -7.33
N SER A 162 1.92 -17.74 -7.77
CA SER A 162 1.63 -17.08 -9.04
C SER A 162 1.80 -18.07 -10.20
N GLU A 163 2.90 -18.81 -10.26
CA GLU A 163 3.11 -19.83 -11.29
C GLU A 163 2.04 -20.93 -11.26
N ALA A 164 1.60 -21.34 -10.07
CA ALA A 164 0.53 -22.32 -9.94
C ALA A 164 -0.81 -21.79 -10.47
N CYS A 165 -1.15 -20.52 -10.20
CA CYS A 165 -2.34 -19.87 -10.79
C CYS A 165 -2.23 -19.82 -12.32
N GLU A 166 -1.05 -19.44 -12.83
CA GLU A 166 -0.80 -19.38 -14.26
C GLU A 166 -1.03 -20.73 -14.95
N LYS A 167 -0.50 -21.82 -14.38
CA LYS A 167 -0.72 -23.19 -14.89
C LYS A 167 -2.21 -23.55 -14.92
N LYS A 168 -2.98 -23.21 -13.86
CA LYS A 168 -4.44 -23.42 -13.84
C LYS A 168 -5.13 -22.65 -14.96
N ILE A 169 -4.84 -21.36 -15.12
CA ILE A 169 -5.39 -20.49 -16.15
C ILE A 169 -5.10 -21.05 -17.56
N GLN A 170 -3.83 -21.40 -17.82
CA GLN A 170 -3.42 -21.99 -19.10
C GLN A 170 -4.12 -23.32 -19.39
N SER A 171 -4.28 -24.18 -18.38
CA SER A 171 -4.99 -25.46 -18.54
C SER A 171 -6.48 -25.26 -18.86
N TYR A 172 -7.13 -24.28 -18.24
CA TYR A 172 -8.52 -23.93 -18.50
C TYR A 172 -8.70 -23.38 -19.92
N ASN A 173 -7.85 -22.44 -20.34
CA ASN A 173 -7.90 -21.87 -21.69
C ASN A 173 -7.77 -22.98 -22.75
N ARG A 174 -6.80 -23.89 -22.59
CA ARG A 174 -6.61 -25.04 -23.50
C ARG A 174 -7.86 -25.94 -23.59
N ARG A 175 -8.53 -26.22 -22.48
CA ARG A 175 -9.78 -27.01 -22.47
C ARG A 175 -10.92 -26.27 -23.15
N LYS A 176 -11.06 -24.97 -22.89
CA LYS A 176 -12.09 -24.11 -23.49
C LYS A 176 -11.89 -24.00 -25.01
N ASP A 177 -10.66 -23.80 -25.47
CA ASP A 177 -10.31 -23.75 -26.88
C ASP A 177 -10.60 -25.09 -27.57
N ARG A 178 -10.19 -26.23 -26.97
CA ARG A 178 -10.51 -27.56 -27.50
C ARG A 178 -12.03 -27.78 -27.62
N THR A 179 -12.78 -27.39 -26.61
CA THR A 179 -14.24 -27.51 -26.58
C THR A 179 -14.87 -26.65 -27.68
N ARG A 180 -14.41 -25.40 -27.86
CA ARG A 180 -14.83 -24.52 -28.97
C ARG A 180 -14.52 -25.17 -30.33
N HIS A 181 -13.33 -25.73 -30.51
CA HIS A 181 -12.98 -26.43 -31.75
C HIS A 181 -13.89 -27.63 -32.02
N ILE A 182 -14.21 -28.44 -31.02
CA ILE A 182 -15.14 -29.57 -31.15
C ILE A 182 -16.54 -29.09 -31.54
N PHE A 183 -17.07 -28.04 -30.88
CA PHE A 183 -18.37 -27.47 -31.22
C PHE A 183 -18.44 -26.95 -32.67
N ILE A 184 -17.38 -26.29 -33.13
CA ILE A 184 -17.29 -25.82 -34.53
C ILE A 184 -17.33 -27.01 -35.50
N LEU A 185 -16.56 -28.08 -35.23
CA LEU A 185 -16.55 -29.27 -36.07
C LEU A 185 -17.92 -29.96 -36.12
N ILE A 186 -18.59 -30.08 -34.97
CA ILE A 186 -19.94 -30.65 -34.88
C ILE A 186 -20.94 -29.81 -35.70
N ALA A 187 -20.90 -28.48 -35.57
CA ALA A 187 -21.78 -27.59 -36.32
C ALA A 187 -21.59 -27.71 -37.85
N ILE A 188 -20.35 -27.86 -38.32
CA ILE A 188 -20.05 -28.07 -39.75
C ILE A 188 -20.65 -29.40 -40.25
N ILE A 189 -20.48 -30.48 -39.50
CA ILE A 189 -21.02 -31.81 -39.87
C ILE A 189 -22.55 -31.78 -39.96
N PHE A 190 -23.23 -31.18 -38.97
CA PHE A 190 -24.68 -31.03 -39.00
C PHE A 190 -25.15 -30.16 -40.17
N GLY A 191 -24.43 -29.09 -40.50
CA GLY A 191 -24.73 -28.24 -41.66
C GLY A 191 -24.65 -28.99 -42.99
N ILE A 192 -23.59 -29.78 -43.20
CA ILE A 192 -23.43 -30.61 -44.41
C ILE A 192 -24.55 -31.65 -44.49
N GLY A 193 -24.85 -32.34 -43.39
CA GLY A 193 -25.94 -33.32 -43.33
C GLY A 193 -27.30 -32.72 -43.65
N TRP A 194 -27.58 -31.50 -43.15
CA TRP A 194 -28.81 -30.77 -43.43
C TRP A 194 -28.97 -30.41 -44.91
N ILE A 195 -27.90 -29.93 -45.55
CA ILE A 195 -27.90 -29.63 -46.99
C ILE A 195 -28.18 -30.91 -47.80
N GLY A 196 -27.52 -32.02 -47.45
CA GLY A 196 -27.76 -33.32 -48.12
C GLY A 196 -29.20 -33.80 -48.00
N PHE A 197 -29.79 -33.68 -46.80
CA PHE A 197 -31.21 -34.00 -46.57
C PHE A 197 -32.15 -33.15 -47.43
N MET A 198 -31.90 -31.84 -47.52
CA MET A 198 -32.70 -30.94 -48.37
C MET A 198 -32.64 -31.31 -49.85
N ILE A 199 -31.47 -31.71 -50.35
CA ILE A 199 -31.32 -32.19 -51.73
C ILE A 199 -32.13 -33.46 -51.95
N LEU A 200 -32.02 -34.45 -51.05
CA LEU A 200 -32.78 -35.72 -51.11
C LEU A 200 -34.31 -35.50 -51.05
N ALA A 201 -34.75 -34.52 -50.25
CA ALA A 201 -36.16 -34.16 -50.17
C ALA A 201 -36.66 -33.51 -51.46
N ALA A 202 -35.86 -32.64 -52.08
CA ALA A 202 -36.22 -31.96 -53.32
C ALA A 202 -36.25 -32.90 -54.54
N THR A 203 -35.46 -33.97 -54.56
CA THR A 203 -35.42 -34.95 -55.67
C THR A 203 -36.47 -36.06 -55.58
N GLY A 204 -37.29 -36.09 -54.51
CA GLY A 204 -38.38 -37.07 -54.36
C GLY A 204 -37.94 -38.50 -54.05
N GLN A 205 -36.66 -38.74 -53.71
CA GLN A 205 -36.12 -40.08 -53.39
C GLN A 205 -36.44 -40.57 -51.97
N LEU A 206 -37.26 -39.83 -51.21
CA LEU A 206 -37.59 -40.15 -49.81
C LEU A 206 -38.55 -41.35 -49.63
N GLU A 207 -39.31 -41.76 -50.65
CA GLU A 207 -40.36 -42.79 -50.50
C GLU A 207 -39.83 -44.24 -50.31
N GLY A 208 -38.52 -44.49 -50.46
CA GLY A 208 -37.93 -45.84 -50.36
C GLY A 208 -37.04 -46.10 -49.12
N VAL A 209 -36.74 -45.10 -48.29
CA VAL A 209 -35.75 -45.25 -47.21
C VAL A 209 -36.45 -45.57 -45.88
N ARG A 210 -36.51 -46.86 -45.52
CA ARG A 210 -37.00 -47.30 -44.20
C ARG A 210 -36.12 -46.73 -43.08
N VAL A 211 -36.75 -45.94 -42.20
CA VAL A 211 -36.18 -45.29 -41.01
C VAL A 211 -35.78 -46.32 -39.94
N ASN A 212 -34.72 -47.12 -40.16
CA ASN A 212 -34.27 -48.13 -39.19
C ASN A 212 -32.79 -48.04 -38.81
N PHE A 213 -32.02 -47.09 -39.34
CA PHE A 213 -30.56 -47.07 -39.12
C PHE A 213 -30.06 -46.03 -38.10
N LEU A 214 -30.85 -45.03 -37.73
CA LEU A 214 -30.38 -43.92 -36.88
C LEU A 214 -30.64 -44.11 -35.38
N CYS A 215 -31.61 -44.94 -34.97
CA CYS A 215 -31.90 -45.14 -33.54
C CYS A 215 -30.90 -46.09 -32.83
N SER A 216 -30.28 -47.03 -33.55
CA SER A 216 -29.40 -48.04 -32.96
C SER A 216 -28.00 -47.50 -32.64
N ALA A 217 -27.40 -46.72 -33.55
CA ALA A 217 -26.02 -46.26 -33.39
C ALA A 217 -25.85 -45.12 -32.37
N VAL A 218 -26.87 -44.28 -32.19
CA VAL A 218 -26.84 -43.17 -31.22
C VAL A 218 -27.10 -43.66 -29.79
N MET A 219 -27.93 -44.70 -29.62
CA MET A 219 -28.21 -45.29 -28.30
C MET A 219 -27.03 -46.07 -27.71
N SER A 220 -26.18 -46.72 -28.52
CA SER A 220 -25.01 -47.45 -27.99
C SER A 220 -23.87 -46.52 -27.55
N HIS A 221 -23.79 -45.30 -28.09
CA HIS A 221 -22.75 -44.34 -27.71
C HIS A 221 -23.11 -43.52 -26.47
N LEU A 222 -24.40 -43.31 -26.19
CA LEU A 222 -24.85 -42.57 -25.00
C LEU A 222 -24.79 -43.39 -23.71
N THR A 223 -24.89 -44.72 -23.77
CA THR A 223 -24.72 -45.61 -22.60
C THR A 223 -23.27 -45.79 -22.15
N SER A 224 -22.29 -45.51 -23.03
CA SER A 224 -20.85 -45.59 -22.72
C SER A 224 -20.28 -44.33 -22.03
N LEU A 225 -21.01 -43.21 -22.04
CA LEU A 225 -20.54 -41.91 -21.55
C LEU A 225 -21.21 -41.48 -20.22
N GLY A 226 -22.06 -42.33 -19.65
CA GLY A 226 -22.79 -42.09 -18.41
C GLY A 226 -22.36 -42.95 -17.22
N GLY A 227 -21.18 -43.57 -17.26
CA GLY A 227 -20.58 -44.35 -16.17
C GLY A 227 -19.28 -43.73 -15.66
#